data_AF-A0A6P5EBR5-F1
#
_entry.id   AF-A0A6P5EBR5-F1
#
_cell.length_a   1.000
_cell.length_b   1.000
_cell.length_c   1.000
_cell.angle_alpha   90.00
_cell.angle_beta   90.00
_cell.angle_gamma   90.00
#
_symmetry.space_group_name_H-M   'P 1'
#
loop_
_entity.id
_entity.type
_entity.pdbx_description
1 polymer ?
#
loop_
_entity_poly.entity_id
_entity_poly.type
_entity_poly.pdbx_seq_one_letter_code
_entity_poly.pdbx_strand_id
1 'polypeptide(L)'
;MEDISNILREKKGLLTTDMLRSEHENLYKGLTHEQLTVYRSVLASVYENKGGVFFVYGHGGTGKTYLWRTIIAKLRSESKIVLAVASSGIASLLLPGGRTAHSRFKIPIKVDDFSTCEIKKGTQLAKLLNHTSLIIWDEAPMNHRNCFEALDKSLKDVLETDDITITGKLFGGKTILLGGDFRQILPVIVGGTKQDIINASITRSYIWNDCYIFRLTMNMRLHKCSENTAAQEDILSFAKWILDLGDGKLDAIKLENEEEPTWIKIPDDMLIKNSGDSIRDIVLAIYQDLEHNYNNSSYLRDRAIIAPINDLSDEVNTYVLSLIPGEEKCYMSSDSICSSSGNTEEIDILYPVDFLNSLKFNGVPHHELKLKVGCPIMLLRNISQHSGLCNGTRLIVTQLASKVIEAEIFTGNHSGQKVYIPRILTHVTETKWPFVLKRRQFPIRLCYAMTINKSQGQTLQYVGLYLRRPVFSHGQLYVGVSRVTSRKGLRILIENNNDEPEGCTRNIVFTEIFDDLVT
;
A
#
# COMPACT_ATOMS: atom_id res chain seq x y z
N MET A 1 -36.59 6.04 0.86
CA MET A 1 -35.94 6.27 2.17
C MET A 1 -35.41 4.97 2.78
N GLU A 2 -36.11 3.83 2.67
CA GLU A 2 -35.62 2.52 3.15
C GLU A 2 -34.28 2.07 2.55
N ASP A 3 -34.06 2.23 1.24
CA ASP A 3 -32.80 1.83 0.58
C ASP A 3 -31.57 2.57 1.10
N ILE A 4 -31.69 3.87 1.38
CA ILE A 4 -30.59 4.68 1.92
C ILE A 4 -30.34 4.31 3.38
N SER A 5 -31.39 3.98 4.14
CA SER A 5 -31.26 3.51 5.53
C SER A 5 -30.50 2.18 5.63
N ASN A 6 -30.68 1.28 4.65
CA ASN A 6 -29.94 0.02 4.56
C ASN A 6 -28.47 0.24 4.15
N ILE A 7 -28.19 1.12 3.19
CA ILE A 7 -26.82 1.53 2.83
C ILE A 7 -26.12 2.24 4.00
N LEU A 8 -26.86 3.05 4.77
CA LEU A 8 -26.37 3.71 5.99
C LEU A 8 -26.11 2.68 7.11
N ARG A 9 -26.95 1.67 7.29
CA ARG A 9 -26.74 0.57 8.26
C ARG A 9 -25.52 -0.28 7.91
N GLU A 10 -25.35 -0.64 6.64
CA GLU A 10 -24.19 -1.42 6.17
C GLU A 10 -22.86 -0.67 6.31
N LYS A 11 -22.89 0.68 6.31
CA LYS A 11 -21.69 1.52 6.32
C LYS A 11 -21.42 2.29 7.61
N LYS A 12 -22.40 2.43 8.49
CA LYS A 12 -22.17 2.89 9.88
C LYS A 12 -21.28 1.90 10.65
N GLY A 13 -21.14 0.67 10.15
CA GLY A 13 -20.52 -0.42 10.89
C GLY A 13 -21.47 -0.89 12.00
N LEU A 14 -21.04 -1.88 12.76
CA LEU A 14 -21.77 -2.41 13.92
C LEU A 14 -21.87 -1.42 15.10
N LEU A 15 -21.29 -0.22 14.97
CA LEU A 15 -21.16 0.76 16.04
C LEU A 15 -22.37 1.70 16.07
N THR A 16 -22.96 1.89 17.24
CA THR A 16 -24.04 2.86 17.45
C THR A 16 -23.49 4.29 17.35
N THR A 17 -24.37 5.27 17.13
CA THR A 17 -24.01 6.70 17.12
C THR A 17 -23.33 7.14 18.41
N ASP A 18 -23.72 6.56 19.55
CA ASP A 18 -23.13 6.86 20.86
C ASP A 18 -21.72 6.30 21.01
N MET A 19 -21.47 5.08 20.48
CA MET A 19 -20.13 4.50 20.44
C MET A 19 -19.17 5.35 19.59
N LEU A 20 -19.65 5.86 18.45
CA LEU A 20 -18.86 6.74 17.58
C LEU A 20 -18.57 8.10 18.23
N ARG A 21 -19.52 8.65 19.01
CA ARG A 21 -19.31 9.88 19.78
C ARG A 21 -18.25 9.67 20.86
N SER A 22 -18.33 8.57 21.61
CA SER A 22 -17.32 8.24 22.63
C SER A 22 -15.94 7.98 22.01
N GLU A 23 -15.86 7.28 20.87
CA GLU A 23 -14.61 7.11 20.13
C GLU A 23 -14.05 8.47 19.71
N HIS A 24 -14.88 9.36 19.16
CA HIS A 24 -14.47 10.71 18.79
C HIS A 24 -13.93 11.51 19.98
N GLU A 25 -14.62 11.54 21.12
CA GLU A 25 -14.19 12.27 22.31
C GLU A 25 -12.83 11.79 22.83
N ASN A 26 -12.59 10.46 22.78
CA ASN A 26 -11.32 9.88 23.18
C ASN A 26 -10.20 10.22 22.20
N LEU A 27 -10.46 10.16 20.89
CA LEU A 27 -9.46 10.46 19.87
C LEU A 27 -9.14 11.97 19.79
N TYR A 28 -10.15 12.82 19.96
CA TYR A 28 -10.01 14.27 19.86
C TYR A 28 -9.03 14.84 20.88
N LYS A 29 -9.02 14.28 22.11
CA LYS A 29 -8.09 14.69 23.18
C LYS A 29 -6.62 14.45 22.83
N GLY A 30 -6.33 13.49 21.94
CA GLY A 30 -4.98 13.13 21.53
C GLY A 30 -4.48 13.88 20.30
N LEU A 31 -5.27 14.79 19.71
CA LEU A 31 -4.85 15.54 18.53
C LEU A 31 -3.78 16.58 18.87
N THR A 32 -2.80 16.70 17.98
CA THR A 32 -1.77 17.74 18.04
C THR A 32 -2.30 19.08 17.56
N HIS A 33 -1.57 20.18 17.80
CA HIS A 33 -1.98 21.49 17.29
C HIS A 33 -2.08 21.52 15.75
N GLU A 34 -1.08 20.95 15.06
CA GLU A 34 -1.09 20.81 13.59
C GLU A 34 -2.31 20.02 13.09
N GLN A 35 -2.59 18.87 13.72
CA GLN A 35 -3.74 18.03 13.38
C GLN A 35 -5.08 18.71 13.67
N LEU A 36 -5.16 19.51 14.74
CA LEU A 36 -6.35 20.25 15.12
C LEU A 36 -6.69 21.35 14.10
N THR A 37 -5.67 22.00 13.53
CA THR A 37 -5.85 22.95 12.43
C THR A 37 -6.47 22.27 11.22
N VAL A 38 -5.96 21.11 10.80
CA VAL A 38 -6.56 20.32 9.72
C VAL A 38 -8.00 19.93 10.06
N TYR A 39 -8.21 19.38 11.25
CA TYR A 39 -9.52 18.92 11.74
C TYR A 39 -10.58 20.04 11.64
N ARG A 40 -10.25 21.24 12.10
CA ARG A 40 -11.14 22.40 12.08
C ARG A 40 -11.45 22.86 10.66
N SER A 41 -10.43 23.00 9.82
CA SER A 41 -10.58 23.45 8.42
C SER A 41 -11.46 22.51 7.59
N VAL A 42 -11.24 21.20 7.72
CA VAL A 42 -12.05 20.19 7.03
C VAL A 42 -13.50 20.21 7.52
N LEU A 43 -13.72 20.28 8.84
CA LEU A 43 -15.08 20.31 9.38
C LEU A 43 -15.83 21.58 9.00
N ALA A 44 -15.17 22.74 9.00
CA ALA A 44 -15.78 23.98 8.53
C ALA A 44 -16.27 23.83 7.07
N SER A 45 -15.42 23.33 6.17
CA SER A 45 -15.80 23.04 4.78
C SER A 45 -17.01 22.10 4.68
N VAL A 46 -17.05 21.05 5.50
CA VAL A 46 -18.13 20.05 5.52
C VAL A 46 -19.44 20.57 6.13
N TYR A 47 -19.40 21.47 7.11
CA TYR A 47 -20.61 22.05 7.71
C TYR A 47 -21.17 23.20 6.89
N GLU A 48 -20.31 23.99 6.26
CA GLU A 48 -20.70 25.12 5.42
C GLU A 48 -21.00 24.70 3.97
N ASN A 49 -20.81 23.43 3.61
CA ASN A 49 -20.93 22.89 2.24
C ASN A 49 -20.12 23.71 1.22
N LYS A 50 -18.97 24.27 1.63
CA LYS A 50 -18.09 25.03 0.73
C LYS A 50 -17.45 24.15 -0.34
N GLY A 51 -17.25 22.87 -0.02
CA GLY A 51 -16.42 21.96 -0.80
C GLY A 51 -14.94 22.28 -0.62
N GLY A 52 -14.11 21.79 -1.54
CA GLY A 52 -12.68 22.07 -1.57
C GLY A 52 -11.82 20.83 -1.40
N VAL A 53 -10.55 20.95 -1.79
CA VAL A 53 -9.57 19.88 -1.75
C VAL A 53 -8.50 20.24 -0.74
N PHE A 54 -8.26 19.34 0.21
CA PHE A 54 -7.25 19.48 1.25
C PHE A 54 -6.24 18.35 1.10
N PHE A 55 -4.96 18.65 1.21
CA PHE A 55 -3.90 17.64 1.23
C PHE A 55 -3.12 17.70 2.54
N VAL A 56 -3.04 16.59 3.25
CA VAL A 56 -2.24 16.46 4.48
C VAL A 56 -0.96 15.72 4.15
N TYR A 57 0.12 16.49 4.04
CA TYR A 57 1.47 15.99 3.87
C TYR A 57 2.10 15.68 5.23
N GLY A 58 2.68 14.49 5.37
CA GLY A 58 3.48 14.17 6.54
C GLY A 58 4.05 12.77 6.45
N HIS A 59 5.19 12.54 7.09
CA HIS A 59 5.88 11.25 7.04
C HIS A 59 5.18 10.16 7.87
N GLY A 60 5.71 8.95 7.83
CA GLY A 60 5.26 7.86 8.71
C GLY A 60 5.33 8.26 10.19
N GLY A 61 4.27 7.99 10.95
CA GLY A 61 4.23 8.29 12.39
C GLY A 61 3.66 9.65 12.79
N THR A 62 3.34 10.55 11.84
CA THR A 62 2.72 11.87 12.13
C THR A 62 1.24 11.82 12.51
N GLY A 63 0.64 10.62 12.55
CA GLY A 63 -0.73 10.43 13.00
C GLY A 63 -1.82 10.73 11.96
N LYS A 64 -1.51 10.77 10.66
CA LYS A 64 -2.52 10.94 9.57
C LYS A 64 -3.73 10.00 9.73
N THR A 65 -3.50 8.70 9.87
CA THR A 65 -4.58 7.72 10.08
C THR A 65 -5.38 7.95 11.36
N TYR A 66 -4.73 8.44 12.42
CA TYR A 66 -5.40 8.82 13.68
C TYR A 66 -6.33 10.02 13.47
N LEU A 67 -5.87 11.02 12.72
CA LEU A 67 -6.69 12.16 12.30
C LEU A 67 -7.87 11.72 11.42
N TRP A 68 -7.65 10.84 10.43
CA TRP A 68 -8.72 10.27 9.60
C TRP A 68 -9.80 9.61 10.46
N ARG A 69 -9.41 8.74 11.39
CA ARG A 69 -10.34 8.09 12.32
C ARG A 69 -11.12 9.10 13.16
N THR A 70 -10.46 10.14 13.65
CA THR A 70 -11.09 11.17 14.48
C THR A 70 -12.16 11.95 13.71
N ILE A 71 -11.87 12.35 12.47
CA ILE A 71 -12.82 13.05 11.59
C ILE A 71 -13.99 12.12 11.19
N ILE A 72 -13.69 10.86 10.85
CA ILE A 72 -14.69 9.86 10.50
C ILE A 72 -15.65 9.62 11.68
N ALA A 73 -15.12 9.42 12.88
CA ALA A 73 -15.92 9.19 14.09
C ALA A 73 -16.84 10.39 14.38
N LYS A 74 -16.31 11.62 14.29
CA LYS A 74 -17.10 12.86 14.48
C LYS A 74 -18.27 12.91 13.51
N LEU A 75 -18.01 12.88 12.21
CA LEU A 75 -19.02 13.09 11.19
C LEU A 75 -20.04 11.95 11.15
N ARG A 76 -19.61 10.69 11.35
CA ARG A 76 -20.54 9.55 11.40
C ARG A 76 -21.41 9.55 12.66
N SER A 77 -20.93 10.08 13.80
CA SER A 77 -21.76 10.25 15.00
C SER A 77 -22.92 11.23 14.77
N GLU A 78 -22.77 12.15 13.82
CA GLU A 78 -23.79 13.11 13.39
C GLU A 78 -24.58 12.61 12.16
N SER A 79 -24.50 11.30 11.85
CA SER A 79 -25.14 10.66 10.69
C SER A 79 -24.75 11.23 9.32
N LYS A 80 -23.63 11.96 9.20
CA LYS A 80 -23.06 12.33 7.90
C LYS A 80 -22.36 11.13 7.25
N ILE A 81 -22.38 11.08 5.92
CA ILE A 81 -21.74 10.00 5.16
C ILE A 81 -20.31 10.40 4.82
N VAL A 82 -19.36 9.61 5.32
CA VAL A 82 -17.92 9.74 5.01
C VAL A 82 -17.43 8.50 4.27
N LEU A 83 -16.91 8.70 3.07
CA LEU A 83 -16.27 7.65 2.27
C LEU A 83 -14.77 7.68 2.51
N ALA A 84 -14.28 6.68 3.24
CA ALA A 84 -12.85 6.46 3.40
C ALA A 84 -12.34 5.52 2.31
N VAL A 85 -11.34 5.97 1.55
CA VAL A 85 -10.65 5.18 0.53
C VAL A 85 -9.14 5.28 0.70
N ALA A 86 -8.42 4.32 0.12
CA ALA A 86 -6.98 4.38 0.02
C ALA A 86 -6.49 3.90 -1.35
N SER A 87 -5.24 4.23 -1.67
CA SER A 87 -4.60 3.81 -2.92
C SER A 87 -4.28 2.31 -2.98
N SER A 88 -4.07 1.66 -1.83
CA SER A 88 -3.75 0.23 -1.72
C SER A 88 -4.75 -0.53 -0.83
N GLY A 89 -4.82 -1.86 -1.02
CA GLY A 89 -5.68 -2.72 -0.21
C GLY A 89 -5.32 -2.66 1.28
N ILE A 90 -4.03 -2.79 1.59
CA ILE A 90 -3.52 -2.73 2.97
C ILE A 90 -3.83 -1.39 3.65
N ALA A 91 -3.58 -0.27 2.96
CA ALA A 91 -3.89 1.04 3.52
C ALA A 91 -5.40 1.19 3.79
N SER A 92 -6.25 0.62 2.93
CA SER A 92 -7.70 0.69 3.13
C SER A 92 -8.19 -0.05 4.39
N LEU A 93 -7.49 -1.10 4.85
CA LEU A 93 -7.84 -1.82 6.08
C LEU A 93 -7.61 -0.99 7.35
N LEU A 94 -6.75 0.03 7.29
CA LEU A 94 -6.48 0.93 8.42
C LEU A 94 -7.59 1.96 8.62
N LEU A 95 -8.48 2.13 7.64
CA LEU A 95 -9.56 3.09 7.64
C LEU A 95 -10.90 2.42 8.02
N PRO A 96 -11.72 3.02 8.90
CA PRO A 96 -13.03 2.48 9.26
C PRO A 96 -13.97 2.33 8.06
N GLY A 97 -14.23 1.08 7.64
CA GLY A 97 -15.03 0.78 6.45
C GLY A 97 -14.34 1.15 5.13
N GLY A 98 -13.01 1.23 5.15
CA GLY A 98 -12.18 1.61 4.01
C GLY A 98 -12.29 0.63 2.84
N ARG A 99 -12.12 1.15 1.63
CA ARG A 99 -11.97 0.38 0.39
C ARG A 99 -10.88 1.00 -0.48
N THR A 100 -10.40 0.27 -1.47
CA THR A 100 -9.54 0.91 -2.48
C THR A 100 -10.35 1.91 -3.31
N ALA A 101 -9.73 3.02 -3.73
CA ALA A 101 -10.39 4.04 -4.55
C ALA A 101 -10.98 3.45 -5.84
N HIS A 102 -10.20 2.62 -6.54
CA HIS A 102 -10.65 1.87 -7.73
C HIS A 102 -11.93 1.05 -7.47
N SER A 103 -12.00 0.34 -6.35
CA SER A 103 -13.17 -0.48 -6.01
C SER A 103 -14.38 0.38 -5.63
N ARG A 104 -14.15 1.48 -4.88
CA ARG A 104 -15.21 2.38 -4.41
C ARG A 104 -15.85 3.15 -5.55
N PHE A 105 -15.05 3.73 -6.42
CA PHE A 105 -15.49 4.66 -7.45
C PHE A 105 -15.59 4.03 -8.83
N LYS A 106 -15.18 2.77 -9.01
CA LYS A 106 -15.13 2.12 -10.33
C LYS A 106 -14.24 2.90 -11.30
N ILE A 107 -13.08 3.33 -10.80
CA ILE A 107 -12.03 3.94 -11.62
C ILE A 107 -11.47 2.83 -12.53
N PRO A 108 -11.39 3.06 -13.85
CA PRO A 108 -10.75 2.15 -14.79
C PRO A 108 -9.32 1.79 -14.35
N ILE A 109 -8.85 0.59 -14.68
CA ILE A 109 -7.47 0.19 -14.36
C ILE A 109 -6.48 0.98 -15.22
N LYS A 110 -6.84 1.21 -16.49
CA LYS A 110 -6.10 2.08 -17.40
C LYS A 110 -6.77 3.44 -17.39
N VAL A 111 -6.00 4.46 -17.00
CA VAL A 111 -6.47 5.84 -16.95
C VAL A 111 -5.65 6.70 -17.90
N ASP A 112 -6.34 7.58 -18.59
CA ASP A 112 -5.83 8.61 -19.47
C ASP A 112 -6.55 9.94 -19.16
N ASP A 113 -6.19 11.00 -19.89
CA ASP A 113 -6.73 12.33 -19.65
C ASP A 113 -8.24 12.44 -20.00
N PHE A 114 -8.84 11.45 -20.64
CA PHE A 114 -10.27 11.41 -20.99
C PHE A 114 -11.07 10.43 -20.13
N SER A 115 -10.39 9.70 -19.26
CA SER A 115 -11.00 8.66 -18.44
C SER A 115 -12.02 9.23 -17.47
N THR A 116 -13.09 8.47 -17.27
CA THR A 116 -14.15 8.73 -16.30
C THR A 116 -14.40 7.46 -15.48
N CYS A 117 -14.94 7.62 -14.29
CA CYS A 117 -15.38 6.51 -13.47
C CYS A 117 -16.68 5.90 -14.03
N GLU A 118 -16.83 4.58 -13.91
CA GLU A 118 -18.06 3.88 -14.30
C GLU A 118 -19.21 4.09 -13.28
N ILE A 119 -19.62 5.35 -13.09
CA ILE A 119 -20.66 5.77 -12.15
C ILE A 119 -21.82 6.33 -12.99
N LYS A 120 -22.88 5.54 -13.15
CA LYS A 120 -24.07 5.98 -13.92
C LYS A 120 -25.05 6.74 -13.03
N LYS A 121 -25.67 7.80 -13.56
CA LYS A 121 -26.80 8.52 -12.91
C LYS A 121 -27.91 7.53 -12.52
N GLY A 122 -28.54 7.77 -11.37
CA GLY A 122 -29.62 6.90 -10.85
C GLY A 122 -29.16 5.61 -10.14
N THR A 123 -27.89 5.22 -10.24
CA THR A 123 -27.37 4.04 -9.50
C THR A 123 -27.31 4.28 -7.99
N GLN A 124 -27.27 3.19 -7.20
CA GLN A 124 -27.08 3.29 -5.74
C GLN A 124 -25.77 4.00 -5.36
N LEU A 125 -24.71 3.80 -6.16
CA LEU A 125 -23.43 4.49 -5.95
C LEU A 125 -23.56 6.00 -6.19
N ALA A 126 -24.25 6.42 -7.26
CA ALA A 126 -24.54 7.84 -7.51
C ALA A 126 -25.35 8.47 -6.36
N LYS A 127 -26.41 7.80 -5.89
CA LYS A 127 -27.21 8.26 -4.72
C LYS A 127 -26.35 8.41 -3.46
N LEU A 128 -25.49 7.43 -3.19
CA LEU A 128 -24.56 7.48 -2.08
C LEU A 128 -23.59 8.68 -2.19
N LEU A 129 -23.03 8.93 -3.38
CA LEU A 129 -22.11 10.04 -3.62
C LEU A 129 -22.82 11.38 -3.44
N ASN A 130 -24.08 11.48 -3.87
CA ASN A 130 -24.90 12.68 -3.65
C ASN A 130 -25.04 13.00 -2.16
N HIS A 131 -25.32 12.00 -1.32
CA HIS A 131 -25.41 12.18 0.14
C HIS A 131 -24.06 12.17 0.87
N THR A 132 -22.93 11.97 0.17
CA THR A 132 -21.60 11.99 0.80
C THR A 132 -21.22 13.42 1.17
N SER A 133 -20.76 13.60 2.40
CA SER A 133 -20.31 14.89 2.92
C SER A 133 -18.79 15.06 2.84
N LEU A 134 -18.04 13.96 2.93
CA LEU A 134 -16.58 13.95 2.90
C LEU A 134 -16.06 12.69 2.23
N ILE A 135 -15.06 12.85 1.36
CA ILE A 135 -14.26 11.75 0.82
C ILE A 135 -12.84 11.89 1.37
N ILE A 136 -12.34 10.84 2.03
CA ILE A 136 -10.96 10.77 2.52
C ILE A 136 -10.20 9.78 1.63
N TRP A 137 -9.04 10.17 1.11
CA TRP A 137 -8.19 9.33 0.28
C TRP A 137 -6.77 9.26 0.85
N ASP A 138 -6.44 8.13 1.46
CA ASP A 138 -5.14 7.88 2.08
C ASP A 138 -4.13 7.27 1.09
N GLU A 139 -2.84 7.54 1.30
CA GLU A 139 -1.74 7.21 0.39
C GLU A 139 -1.95 7.75 -1.04
N ALA A 140 -2.55 8.93 -1.17
CA ALA A 140 -2.89 9.57 -2.45
C ALA A 140 -1.71 9.66 -3.45
N PRO A 141 -0.46 9.99 -3.04
CA PRO A 141 0.68 10.07 -3.97
C PRO A 141 0.97 8.79 -4.76
N MET A 142 0.50 7.62 -4.32
CA MET A 142 0.69 6.36 -5.05
C MET A 142 -0.19 6.22 -6.29
N ASN A 143 -1.26 7.01 -6.43
CA ASN A 143 -2.19 6.91 -7.55
C ASN A 143 -1.87 7.95 -8.63
N HIS A 144 -2.05 7.54 -9.89
CA HIS A 144 -1.90 8.40 -11.04
C HIS A 144 -2.88 9.58 -10.95
N ARG A 145 -2.46 10.79 -11.36
CA ARG A 145 -3.27 12.01 -11.34
C ARG A 145 -4.64 11.80 -12.01
N ASN A 146 -4.66 11.11 -13.16
CA ASN A 146 -5.86 10.76 -13.93
C ASN A 146 -6.89 9.95 -13.13
N CYS A 147 -6.53 9.24 -12.06
CA CYS A 147 -7.50 8.63 -11.16
C CYS A 147 -8.33 9.67 -10.40
N PHE A 148 -7.70 10.77 -9.98
CA PHE A 148 -8.37 11.88 -9.29
C PHE A 148 -9.19 12.71 -10.27
N GLU A 149 -8.64 12.97 -11.46
CA GLU A 149 -9.33 13.72 -12.52
C GLU A 149 -10.53 12.96 -13.08
N ALA A 150 -10.43 11.64 -13.24
CA ALA A 150 -11.56 10.80 -13.63
C ALA A 150 -12.69 10.86 -12.60
N LEU A 151 -12.34 10.90 -11.30
CA LEU A 151 -13.33 11.08 -10.24
C LEU A 151 -13.95 12.49 -10.27
N ASP A 152 -13.14 13.54 -10.44
CA ASP A 152 -13.61 14.92 -10.58
C ASP A 152 -14.63 15.06 -11.73
N LYS A 153 -14.26 14.59 -12.93
CA LYS A 153 -15.13 14.61 -14.13
C LYS A 153 -16.44 13.85 -13.88
N SER A 154 -16.36 12.64 -13.32
CA SER A 154 -17.54 11.85 -13.03
C SER A 154 -18.43 12.45 -11.94
N LEU A 155 -17.86 13.07 -10.91
CA LEU A 155 -18.67 13.71 -9.87
C LEU A 155 -19.33 14.99 -10.39
N LYS A 156 -18.65 15.77 -11.24
CA LYS A 156 -19.27 16.92 -11.91
C LYS A 156 -20.48 16.53 -12.75
N ASP A 157 -20.39 15.44 -13.52
CA ASP A 157 -21.54 14.93 -14.29
C ASP A 157 -22.63 14.34 -13.37
N VAL A 158 -22.28 13.42 -12.47
CA VAL A 158 -23.27 12.70 -11.65
C VAL A 158 -23.99 13.60 -10.64
N LEU A 159 -23.30 14.63 -10.12
CA LEU A 159 -23.84 15.59 -9.15
C LEU A 159 -24.29 16.89 -9.81
N GLU A 160 -24.37 16.94 -11.14
CA GLU A 160 -24.88 18.09 -11.87
C GLU A 160 -26.29 18.44 -11.36
N THR A 161 -26.40 19.65 -10.82
CA THR A 161 -27.64 20.27 -10.33
C THR A 161 -27.89 21.54 -11.12
N ASP A 162 -29.15 21.98 -11.22
CA ASP A 162 -29.50 23.28 -11.82
C ASP A 162 -28.91 24.50 -11.05
N ASP A 163 -28.28 24.26 -9.89
CA ASP A 163 -27.59 25.26 -9.10
C ASP A 163 -26.23 25.66 -9.72
N ILE A 164 -26.24 26.83 -10.35
CA ILE A 164 -25.08 27.48 -11.00
C ILE A 164 -23.88 27.61 -10.04
N THR A 165 -24.10 27.64 -8.72
CA THR A 165 -23.02 27.79 -7.73
C THR A 165 -22.19 26.51 -7.51
N ILE A 166 -22.70 25.35 -7.94
CA ILE A 166 -22.02 24.05 -7.85
C ILE A 166 -21.38 23.67 -9.18
N THR A 167 -21.97 24.12 -10.29
CA THR A 167 -21.47 23.88 -11.64
C THR A 167 -20.04 24.40 -11.81
N GLY A 168 -19.11 23.51 -12.14
CA GLY A 168 -17.70 23.83 -12.34
C GLY A 168 -16.81 23.66 -11.09
N LYS A 169 -17.37 23.50 -9.88
CA LYS A 169 -16.56 23.21 -8.69
C LYS A 169 -15.89 21.84 -8.79
N LEU A 170 -14.67 21.74 -8.25
CA LEU A 170 -13.97 20.47 -8.12
C LEU A 170 -14.83 19.45 -7.37
N PHE A 171 -14.80 18.22 -7.87
CA PHE A 171 -15.51 17.04 -7.39
C PHE A 171 -17.02 17.27 -7.19
N GLY A 172 -17.65 18.11 -8.02
CA GLY A 172 -19.07 18.45 -7.89
C GLY A 172 -19.40 19.13 -6.56
N GLY A 173 -18.47 19.94 -6.04
CA GLY A 173 -18.62 20.66 -4.78
C GLY A 173 -18.40 19.83 -3.51
N LYS A 174 -17.94 18.57 -3.63
CA LYS A 174 -17.64 17.73 -2.47
C LYS A 174 -16.34 18.13 -1.79
N THR A 175 -16.30 18.01 -0.46
CA THR A 175 -15.06 18.16 0.30
C THR A 175 -14.21 16.89 0.15
N ILE A 176 -12.97 17.07 -0.29
CA ILE A 176 -11.99 16.00 -0.47
C ILE A 176 -10.83 16.22 0.48
N LEU A 177 -10.44 15.16 1.19
CA LEU A 177 -9.31 15.14 2.10
C LEU A 177 -8.31 14.07 1.67
N LEU A 178 -7.22 14.52 1.06
CA LEU A 178 -6.13 13.70 0.58
C LEU A 178 -5.04 13.60 1.64
N GLY A 179 -4.38 12.45 1.69
CA GLY A 179 -3.33 12.15 2.64
C GLY A 179 -2.19 11.38 2.02
N GLY A 180 -0.96 11.71 2.39
CA GLY A 180 0.18 10.90 1.97
C GLY A 180 1.53 11.51 2.29
N ASP A 181 2.54 10.89 1.72
CA ASP A 181 3.94 11.28 1.86
C ASP A 181 4.63 11.11 0.50
N PHE A 182 5.03 12.23 -0.09
CA PHE A 182 5.69 12.25 -1.40
C PHE A 182 7.11 11.68 -1.38
N ARG A 183 7.68 11.40 -0.20
CA ARG A 183 8.93 10.62 -0.09
C ARG A 183 8.74 9.14 -0.38
N GLN A 184 7.49 8.67 -0.36
CA GLN A 184 7.18 7.27 -0.65
C GLN A 184 7.09 7.04 -2.17
N ILE A 185 6.83 5.79 -2.54
CA ILE A 185 6.74 5.41 -3.95
C ILE A 185 5.59 6.16 -4.64
N LEU A 186 5.94 6.82 -5.75
CA LEU A 186 5.07 7.54 -6.67
C LEU A 186 4.32 6.57 -7.61
N PRO A 187 3.43 7.06 -8.50
CA PRO A 187 2.70 6.18 -9.41
C PRO A 187 3.65 5.37 -10.31
N VAL A 188 3.40 4.07 -10.41
CA VAL A 188 4.24 3.17 -11.21
C VAL A 188 3.84 3.26 -12.68
N ILE A 189 4.74 3.78 -13.53
CA ILE A 189 4.59 3.84 -14.98
C ILE A 189 5.50 2.79 -15.62
N VAL A 190 4.90 1.82 -16.32
CA VAL A 190 5.66 0.71 -16.94
C VAL A 190 6.50 1.25 -18.09
N GLY A 191 7.82 1.12 -18.00
CA GLY A 191 8.75 1.66 -18.99
C GLY A 191 8.84 3.19 -19.01
N GLY A 192 8.25 3.86 -18.02
CA GLY A 192 8.28 5.32 -17.91
C GLY A 192 9.62 5.86 -17.41
N THR A 193 9.96 7.05 -17.88
CA THR A 193 11.10 7.84 -17.41
C THR A 193 10.80 8.55 -16.09
N LYS A 194 11.82 9.17 -15.48
CA LYS A 194 11.66 10.08 -14.32
C LYS A 194 10.57 11.13 -14.59
N GLN A 195 10.57 11.73 -15.77
CA GLN A 195 9.60 12.77 -16.15
C GLN A 195 8.18 12.21 -16.29
N ASP A 196 8.01 11.01 -16.83
CA ASP A 196 6.69 10.38 -16.94
C ASP A 196 6.07 10.13 -15.56
N ILE A 197 6.87 9.69 -14.59
CA ILE A 197 6.42 9.46 -13.20
C ILE A 197 6.04 10.78 -12.52
N ILE A 198 6.85 11.84 -12.71
CA ILE A 198 6.54 13.18 -12.18
C ILE A 198 5.25 13.70 -12.80
N ASN A 199 5.09 13.61 -14.13
CA ASN A 199 3.88 14.04 -14.84
C ASN A 199 2.64 13.23 -14.45
N ALA A 200 2.80 11.96 -14.07
CA ALA A 200 1.72 11.14 -13.55
C ALA A 200 1.32 11.48 -12.11
N SER A 201 2.11 12.27 -11.38
CA SER A 201 1.86 12.58 -9.97
C SER A 201 0.75 13.63 -9.80
N ILE A 202 0.02 13.56 -8.68
CA ILE A 202 -1.11 14.45 -8.41
C ILE A 202 -0.74 15.94 -8.38
N THR A 203 0.52 16.28 -8.05
CA THR A 203 1.01 17.67 -8.07
C THR A 203 0.98 18.30 -9.46
N ARG A 204 0.95 17.48 -10.52
CA ARG A 204 0.83 17.90 -11.93
C ARG A 204 -0.62 17.88 -12.45
N SER A 205 -1.60 17.71 -11.56
CA SER A 205 -3.03 17.81 -11.91
C SER A 205 -3.51 19.25 -11.83
N TYR A 206 -4.50 19.61 -12.66
CA TYR A 206 -5.21 20.89 -12.51
C TYR A 206 -5.88 21.04 -11.14
N ILE A 207 -6.21 19.91 -10.49
CA ILE A 207 -6.81 19.85 -9.15
C ILE A 207 -5.86 20.41 -8.09
N TRP A 208 -4.55 20.30 -8.30
CA TRP A 208 -3.54 20.71 -7.32
C TRP A 208 -3.52 22.22 -7.09
N ASN A 209 -3.87 23.01 -8.12
CA ASN A 209 -3.87 24.48 -8.05
C ASN A 209 -4.84 25.04 -7.02
N ASP A 210 -5.95 24.32 -6.76
CA ASP A 210 -6.97 24.72 -5.79
C ASP A 210 -6.87 23.91 -4.47
N CYS A 211 -5.76 23.20 -4.26
CA CYS A 211 -5.57 22.32 -3.11
C CYS A 211 -4.93 23.05 -1.93
N TYR A 212 -5.57 22.99 -0.76
CA TYR A 212 -5.01 23.52 0.49
C TYR A 212 -4.07 22.50 1.14
N ILE A 213 -2.79 22.82 1.26
CA ILE A 213 -1.77 21.92 1.79
C ILE A 213 -1.56 22.16 3.28
N PHE A 214 -1.63 21.09 4.07
CA PHE A 214 -1.25 21.06 5.48
C PHE A 214 -0.05 20.15 5.68
N ARG A 215 0.91 20.59 6.50
CA ARG A 215 2.09 19.81 6.85
C ARG A 215 2.01 19.33 8.30
N LEU A 216 2.15 18.03 8.51
CA LEU A 216 2.34 17.43 9.83
C LEU A 216 3.80 17.06 10.00
N THR A 217 4.44 17.61 11.02
CA THR A 217 5.88 17.42 11.28
C THR A 217 6.13 16.64 12.57
N MET A 218 5.19 16.66 13.51
CA MET A 218 5.41 16.01 14.80
C MET A 218 5.20 14.49 14.73
N ASN A 219 6.25 13.72 15.04
CA ASN A 219 6.18 12.26 15.10
C ASN A 219 5.52 11.79 16.41
N MET A 220 4.29 11.31 16.31
CA MET A 220 3.50 10.86 17.46
C MET A 220 3.97 9.53 18.05
N ARG A 221 4.71 8.72 17.30
CA ARG A 221 5.24 7.43 17.82
C ARG A 221 6.32 7.65 18.89
N LEU A 222 7.02 8.79 18.83
CA LEU A 222 8.10 9.14 19.75
C LEU A 222 7.60 9.73 21.06
N HIS A 223 6.41 10.33 21.02
CA HIS A 223 5.84 11.08 22.14
C HIS A 223 5.32 10.19 23.29
N LYS A 224 5.22 8.87 23.09
CA LYS A 224 4.76 7.89 24.09
C LYS A 224 5.88 7.17 24.84
N CYS A 225 7.13 7.32 24.42
CA CYS A 225 8.27 6.68 25.09
C CYS A 225 8.78 7.60 26.21
N SER A 226 8.09 7.69 27.34
CA SER A 226 8.61 8.33 28.55
C SER A 226 9.34 7.29 29.42
N GLU A 227 10.64 7.47 29.64
CA GLU A 227 11.38 7.22 30.91
C GLU A 227 12.91 7.08 30.72
N ASN A 228 13.43 6.92 29.49
CA ASN A 228 14.89 6.83 29.23
C ASN A 228 15.37 7.83 28.17
N THR A 229 16.17 8.83 28.57
CA THR A 229 16.72 9.89 27.71
C THR A 229 17.60 9.38 26.57
N ALA A 230 18.51 8.44 26.84
CA ALA A 230 19.42 7.89 25.81
C ALA A 230 18.67 7.10 24.72
N ALA A 231 17.60 6.38 25.09
CA ALA A 231 16.78 5.65 24.12
C ALA A 231 15.96 6.62 23.25
N GLN A 232 15.52 7.76 23.80
CA GLN A 232 14.83 8.78 23.02
C GLN A 232 15.76 9.45 22.00
N GLU A 233 17.00 9.77 22.38
CA GLU A 233 17.99 10.36 21.47
C GLU A 233 18.30 9.44 20.28
N ASP A 234 18.49 8.13 20.52
CA ASP A 234 18.72 7.16 19.44
C ASP A 234 17.54 7.13 18.46
N ILE A 235 16.30 7.09 18.97
CA ILE A 235 15.12 7.07 18.12
C ILE A 235 14.95 8.40 17.35
N LEU A 236 15.21 9.54 17.98
CA LEU A 236 15.17 10.85 17.32
C LEU A 236 16.23 10.96 16.22
N SER A 237 17.46 10.51 16.48
CA SER A 237 18.54 10.49 15.51
C SER A 237 18.21 9.60 14.31
N PHE A 238 17.61 8.43 14.56
CA PHE A 238 17.19 7.50 13.53
C PHE A 238 16.01 8.05 12.71
N ALA A 239 15.03 8.66 13.36
CA ALA A 239 13.91 9.31 12.68
C ALA A 239 14.40 10.44 11.77
N LYS A 240 15.35 11.26 12.24
CA LYS A 240 15.98 12.31 11.44
C LYS A 240 16.72 11.70 10.24
N TRP A 241 17.53 10.66 10.45
CA TRP A 241 18.24 9.98 9.37
C TRP A 241 17.30 9.43 8.28
N ILE A 242 16.16 8.84 8.66
CA ILE A 242 15.13 8.38 7.70
C ILE A 242 14.56 9.56 6.89
N LEU A 243 14.31 10.70 7.54
CA LEU A 243 13.79 11.89 6.86
C LEU A 243 14.82 12.50 5.92
N ASP A 244 16.06 12.64 6.36
CA ASP A 244 17.16 13.14 5.51
C ASP A 244 17.40 12.21 4.31
N LEU A 245 17.26 10.89 4.51
CA LEU A 245 17.28 9.90 3.42
C LEU A 245 16.15 10.13 2.42
N GLY A 246 14.91 10.31 2.88
CA GLY A 246 13.75 10.53 2.02
C GLY A 246 13.72 11.90 1.34
N ASP A 247 14.32 12.91 1.96
CA ASP A 247 14.48 14.26 1.39
C ASP A 247 15.69 14.34 0.43
N GLY A 248 16.53 13.30 0.34
CA GLY A 248 17.75 13.31 -0.48
C GLY A 248 18.85 14.24 0.07
N LYS A 249 18.89 14.47 1.38
CA LYS A 249 19.85 15.37 2.06
C LYS A 249 21.10 14.68 2.57
N LEU A 250 21.15 13.35 2.55
CA LEU A 250 22.34 12.61 2.95
C LEU A 250 23.48 12.82 1.94
N ASP A 251 24.71 12.80 2.44
CA ASP A 251 25.90 12.90 1.60
C ASP A 251 25.92 11.74 0.60
N ALA A 252 25.82 12.09 -0.68
CA ALA A 252 25.81 11.14 -1.78
C ALA A 252 27.07 11.30 -2.64
N ILE A 253 27.62 10.18 -3.09
CA ILE A 253 28.76 10.13 -4.01
C ILE A 253 28.27 9.80 -5.41
N LYS A 254 29.01 10.34 -6.38
CA LYS A 254 28.79 10.11 -7.81
C LYS A 254 29.78 9.05 -8.29
N LEU A 255 29.29 7.99 -8.92
CA LEU A 255 30.14 7.02 -9.63
C LEU A 255 30.41 7.51 -11.05
N GLU A 256 31.51 7.06 -11.67
CA GLU A 256 31.99 7.54 -12.97
C GLU A 256 30.95 7.41 -14.11
N ASN A 257 30.08 6.41 -14.02
CA ASN A 257 29.06 6.10 -15.04
C ASN A 257 27.67 6.71 -14.76
N GLU A 258 27.54 7.58 -13.78
CA GLU A 258 26.25 8.20 -13.41
C GLU A 258 26.27 9.71 -13.64
N GLU A 259 25.10 10.29 -13.88
CA GLU A 259 24.97 11.74 -14.08
C GLU A 259 24.88 12.49 -12.73
N GLU A 260 24.19 11.90 -11.76
CA GLU A 260 23.87 12.48 -10.46
C GLU A 260 24.51 11.70 -9.30
N PRO A 261 24.85 12.36 -8.17
CA PRO A 261 25.31 11.67 -6.97
C PRO A 261 24.13 10.94 -6.30
N THR A 262 24.03 9.63 -6.48
CA THR A 262 22.93 8.82 -5.90
C THR A 262 23.37 7.83 -4.83
N TRP A 263 24.66 7.60 -4.64
CA TRP A 263 25.14 6.56 -3.74
C TRP A 263 25.37 7.07 -2.33
N ILE A 264 24.71 6.49 -1.34
CA ILE A 264 24.85 6.87 0.06
C ILE A 264 25.51 5.75 0.86
N LYS A 265 26.31 6.11 1.87
CA LYS A 265 26.88 5.15 2.81
C LYS A 265 25.84 4.77 3.87
N ILE A 266 25.60 3.49 4.05
CA ILE A 266 24.75 2.97 5.12
C ILE A 266 25.57 2.85 6.41
N PRO A 267 25.03 3.24 7.58
CA PRO A 267 25.72 3.06 8.85
C PRO A 267 26.08 1.60 9.15
N ASP A 268 27.31 1.37 9.60
CA ASP A 268 27.86 0.01 9.79
C ASP A 268 27.08 -0.83 10.81
N ASP A 269 26.40 -0.21 11.77
CA ASP A 269 25.56 -0.89 12.77
C ASP A 269 24.27 -1.50 12.19
N MET A 270 23.84 -1.01 11.01
CA MET A 270 22.69 -1.54 10.27
C MET A 270 23.10 -2.61 9.26
N LEU A 271 24.39 -2.68 8.89
CA LEU A 271 24.87 -3.58 7.84
C LEU A 271 25.04 -5.02 8.37
N ILE A 272 24.61 -5.98 7.55
CA ILE A 272 24.92 -7.39 7.75
C ILE A 272 26.22 -7.70 7.00
N LYS A 273 27.18 -8.32 7.69
CA LYS A 273 28.42 -8.80 7.08
C LYS A 273 28.12 -10.05 6.25
N ASN A 274 28.51 -10.03 4.97
CA ASN A 274 28.34 -11.15 4.06
C ASN A 274 29.38 -12.24 4.39
N SER A 275 28.91 -13.44 4.74
CA SER A 275 29.74 -14.61 5.06
C SER A 275 29.99 -15.51 3.84
N GLY A 276 29.47 -15.13 2.66
CA GLY A 276 29.55 -15.88 1.40
C GLY A 276 28.21 -16.48 0.96
N ASP A 277 27.23 -16.59 1.85
CA ASP A 277 25.84 -16.97 1.53
C ASP A 277 24.88 -15.88 2.00
N SER A 278 24.64 -14.92 1.10
CA SER A 278 23.86 -13.72 1.38
C SER A 278 22.40 -13.99 1.75
N ILE A 279 21.77 -15.01 1.15
CA ILE A 279 20.39 -15.41 1.48
C ILE A 279 20.35 -15.99 2.89
N ARG A 280 21.32 -16.86 3.23
CA ARG A 280 21.42 -17.40 4.59
C ARG A 280 21.65 -16.29 5.62
N ASP A 281 22.56 -15.36 5.35
CA ASP A 281 22.91 -14.28 6.28
C ASP A 281 21.71 -13.38 6.60
N ILE A 282 20.96 -12.95 5.59
CA ILE A 282 19.76 -12.12 5.81
C ILE A 282 18.67 -12.89 6.54
N VAL A 283 18.52 -14.19 6.26
CA VAL A 283 17.55 -15.05 6.94
C VAL A 283 17.93 -15.23 8.41
N LEU A 284 19.19 -15.50 8.73
CA LEU A 284 19.67 -15.62 10.11
C LEU A 284 19.56 -14.30 10.88
N ALA A 285 19.82 -13.16 10.22
CA ALA A 285 19.74 -11.85 10.85
C ALA A 285 18.29 -11.50 11.28
N ILE A 286 17.29 -11.88 10.47
CA ILE A 286 15.88 -11.53 10.70
C ILE A 286 15.11 -12.63 11.40
N TYR A 287 15.26 -13.87 10.95
CA TYR A 287 14.58 -15.04 11.46
C TYR A 287 15.50 -15.89 12.35
N GLN A 288 15.96 -15.29 13.45
CA GLN A 288 16.75 -15.96 14.50
C GLN A 288 15.96 -17.13 15.11
N ASP A 289 16.60 -18.30 15.25
CA ASP A 289 15.98 -19.52 15.78
C ASP A 289 14.69 -19.95 15.05
N LEU A 290 14.69 -19.84 13.72
CA LEU A 290 13.53 -20.18 12.88
C LEU A 290 13.05 -21.62 13.09
N GLU A 291 13.95 -22.59 13.28
CA GLU A 291 13.61 -24.01 13.50
C GLU A 291 12.71 -24.23 14.72
N HIS A 292 12.80 -23.36 15.74
CA HIS A 292 12.00 -23.43 16.96
C HIS A 292 10.77 -22.51 16.90
N ASN A 293 10.80 -21.47 16.06
CA ASN A 293 9.77 -20.44 15.99
C ASN A 293 8.92 -20.46 14.71
N TYR A 294 9.12 -21.43 13.81
CA TYR A 294 8.42 -21.50 12.52
C TYR A 294 6.89 -21.60 12.62
N ASN A 295 6.36 -22.06 13.76
CA ASN A 295 4.93 -22.15 14.03
C ASN A 295 4.41 -21.03 14.96
N ASN A 296 5.30 -20.14 15.41
CA ASN A 296 4.96 -19.05 16.32
C ASN A 296 4.42 -17.86 15.53
N SER A 297 3.10 -17.67 15.60
CA SER A 297 2.40 -16.60 14.88
C SER A 297 2.88 -15.20 15.25
N SER A 298 3.19 -14.95 16.53
CA SER A 298 3.65 -13.62 16.96
C SER A 298 5.05 -13.33 16.44
N TYR A 299 5.93 -14.33 16.48
CA TYR A 299 7.29 -14.20 15.96
C TYR A 299 7.30 -13.90 14.46
N LEU A 300 6.49 -14.59 13.65
CA LEU A 300 6.43 -14.39 12.20
C LEU A 300 5.73 -13.10 11.78
N ARG A 301 4.75 -12.65 12.57
CA ARG A 301 3.98 -11.43 12.31
C ARG A 301 4.84 -10.18 12.29
N ASP A 302 5.76 -10.05 13.24
CA ASP A 302 6.50 -8.82 13.49
C ASP A 302 7.75 -8.65 12.61
N ARG A 303 8.01 -9.61 11.72
CA ARG A 303 9.24 -9.72 10.93
C ARG A 303 8.93 -9.86 9.44
N ALA A 304 9.78 -9.30 8.59
CA ALA A 304 9.80 -9.62 7.16
C ALA A 304 11.16 -9.26 6.54
N ILE A 305 11.52 -9.99 5.49
CA ILE A 305 12.57 -9.58 4.57
C ILE A 305 11.91 -8.80 3.42
N ILE A 306 12.54 -7.72 2.98
CA ILE A 306 12.06 -6.89 1.88
C ILE A 306 13.15 -6.72 0.83
N ALA A 307 12.75 -6.80 -0.43
CA ALA A 307 13.65 -6.71 -1.59
C ALA A 307 13.10 -5.73 -2.65
N PRO A 308 13.95 -5.17 -3.52
CA PRO A 308 13.48 -4.29 -4.60
C PRO A 308 12.62 -5.02 -5.65
N ILE A 309 12.91 -6.29 -5.95
CA ILE A 309 12.30 -7.07 -7.04
C ILE A 309 11.66 -8.38 -6.55
N ASN A 310 10.67 -8.88 -7.31
CA ASN A 310 9.94 -10.10 -6.94
C ASN A 310 10.82 -11.35 -6.96
N ASP A 311 11.69 -11.50 -7.98
CA ASP A 311 12.52 -12.71 -8.13
C ASP A 311 13.37 -12.99 -6.88
N LEU A 312 14.02 -11.95 -6.34
CA LEU A 312 14.80 -12.08 -5.11
C LEU A 312 13.93 -12.45 -3.90
N SER A 313 12.71 -11.88 -3.81
CA SER A 313 11.79 -12.27 -2.73
C SER A 313 11.33 -13.71 -2.87
N ASP A 314 11.15 -14.22 -4.09
CA ASP A 314 10.76 -15.60 -4.35
C ASP A 314 11.91 -16.58 -4.07
N GLU A 315 13.16 -16.21 -4.39
CA GLU A 315 14.38 -16.95 -4.03
C GLU A 315 14.49 -17.10 -2.50
N VAL A 316 14.39 -16.01 -1.75
CA VAL A 316 14.41 -16.04 -0.28
C VAL A 316 13.24 -16.85 0.28
N ASN A 317 12.02 -16.67 -0.23
CA ASN A 317 10.86 -17.44 0.22
C ASN A 317 11.05 -18.95 0.00
N THR A 318 11.63 -19.35 -1.13
CA THR A 318 11.91 -20.75 -1.46
C THR A 318 12.97 -21.32 -0.53
N TYR A 319 14.04 -20.57 -0.28
CA TYR A 319 15.08 -20.94 0.69
C TYR A 319 14.51 -21.11 2.10
N VAL A 320 13.73 -20.15 2.58
CA VAL A 320 13.15 -20.24 3.93
C VAL A 320 12.20 -21.43 4.04
N LEU A 321 11.37 -21.70 3.02
CA LEU A 321 10.46 -22.86 3.02
C LEU A 321 11.21 -24.20 3.11
N SER A 322 12.41 -24.31 2.52
CA SER A 322 13.20 -25.54 2.56
C SER A 322 13.72 -25.85 3.97
N LEU A 323 13.93 -24.82 4.80
CA LEU A 323 14.35 -24.94 6.20
C LEU A 323 13.18 -25.33 7.14
N ILE A 324 11.94 -25.04 6.75
CA ILE A 324 10.78 -25.30 7.63
C ILE A 324 10.51 -26.81 7.73
N PRO A 325 10.42 -27.39 8.94
CA PRO A 325 10.03 -28.79 9.08
C PRO A 325 8.55 -29.01 8.73
N GLY A 326 8.22 -30.20 8.24
CA GLY A 326 6.84 -30.60 7.94
C GLY A 326 6.60 -30.99 6.48
N GLU A 327 5.43 -31.57 6.22
CA GLU A 327 5.03 -32.05 4.91
C GLU A 327 4.75 -30.88 3.96
N GLU A 328 5.47 -30.86 2.83
CA GLU A 328 5.24 -29.91 1.76
C GLU A 328 4.04 -30.35 0.91
N LYS A 329 3.10 -29.44 0.70
CA LYS A 329 2.00 -29.63 -0.26
C LYS A 329 2.21 -28.74 -1.47
N CYS A 330 2.25 -29.37 -2.63
CA CYS A 330 2.34 -28.68 -3.91
C CYS A 330 0.95 -28.55 -4.56
N TYR A 331 0.61 -27.33 -4.99
CA TYR A 331 -0.60 -27.02 -5.72
C TYR A 331 -0.28 -26.55 -7.12
N MET A 332 -0.64 -27.34 -8.13
CA MET A 332 -0.50 -26.97 -9.54
C MET A 332 -1.68 -26.11 -10.00
N SER A 333 -1.42 -25.09 -10.83
CA SER A 333 -2.47 -24.29 -11.45
C SER A 333 -3.14 -25.03 -12.60
N SER A 334 -4.29 -24.54 -13.03
CA SER A 334 -4.92 -24.94 -14.28
C SER A 334 -4.93 -23.73 -15.20
N ASP A 335 -4.19 -23.85 -16.30
CA ASP A 335 -3.91 -22.77 -17.23
C ASP A 335 -4.57 -23.06 -18.58
N SER A 336 -5.20 -22.05 -19.18
CA SER A 336 -5.82 -22.15 -20.50
C SER A 336 -5.84 -20.80 -21.20
N ILE A 337 -6.06 -20.81 -22.52
CA ILE A 337 -6.24 -19.59 -23.30
C ILE A 337 -7.72 -19.19 -23.30
N CYS A 338 -8.00 -17.89 -23.42
CA CYS A 338 -9.36 -17.41 -23.58
C CYS A 338 -9.87 -17.63 -25.01
N SER A 339 -11.05 -18.22 -25.17
CA SER A 339 -11.71 -18.44 -26.47
C SER A 339 -12.09 -17.14 -27.21
N SER A 340 -12.14 -16.01 -26.51
CA SER A 340 -12.42 -14.71 -27.12
C SER A 340 -11.22 -14.08 -27.85
N SER A 341 -10.06 -14.76 -27.91
CA SER A 341 -8.83 -14.21 -28.50
C SER A 341 -8.77 -14.27 -30.04
N GLY A 342 -9.83 -14.75 -30.73
CA GLY A 342 -9.74 -15.13 -32.16
C GLY A 342 -8.93 -16.42 -32.36
N ASN A 343 -9.14 -17.12 -33.49
CA ASN A 343 -8.52 -18.39 -33.92
C ASN A 343 -7.89 -19.24 -32.79
N THR A 344 -8.71 -19.70 -31.84
CA THR A 344 -8.23 -20.37 -30.62
C THR A 344 -7.47 -21.66 -30.93
N GLU A 345 -7.85 -22.38 -32.00
CA GLU A 345 -7.23 -23.64 -32.40
C GLU A 345 -5.78 -23.47 -32.90
N GLU A 346 -5.49 -22.43 -33.68
CA GLU A 346 -4.11 -22.14 -34.15
C GLU A 346 -3.22 -21.68 -32.99
N ILE A 347 -3.77 -20.88 -32.08
CA ILE A 347 -3.07 -20.36 -30.90
C ILE A 347 -2.77 -21.49 -29.90
N ASP A 348 -3.70 -22.41 -29.67
CA ASP A 348 -3.50 -23.54 -28.75
C ASP A 348 -2.41 -24.50 -29.25
N ILE A 349 -2.24 -24.64 -30.58
CA ILE A 349 -1.14 -25.42 -31.19
C ILE A 349 0.20 -24.69 -31.00
N LEU A 350 0.22 -23.36 -31.17
CA LEU A 350 1.43 -22.54 -31.05
C LEU A 350 1.91 -22.39 -29.59
N TYR A 351 1.00 -22.47 -28.62
CA TYR A 351 1.28 -22.24 -27.21
C TYR A 351 0.82 -23.42 -26.33
N PRO A 352 1.64 -24.48 -26.22
CA PRO A 352 1.30 -25.64 -25.40
C PRO A 352 1.16 -25.30 -23.92
N VAL A 353 0.40 -26.12 -23.18
CA VAL A 353 0.12 -25.89 -21.74
C VAL A 353 1.40 -25.78 -20.91
N ASP A 354 2.44 -26.55 -21.22
CA ASP A 354 3.73 -26.47 -20.52
C ASP A 354 4.40 -25.09 -20.67
N PHE A 355 4.25 -24.48 -21.85
CA PHE A 355 4.69 -23.11 -22.07
C PHE A 355 3.86 -22.14 -21.22
N LEU A 356 2.53 -22.28 -21.18
CA LEU A 356 1.66 -21.43 -20.34
C LEU A 356 2.03 -21.54 -18.85
N ASN A 357 2.31 -22.76 -18.38
CA ASN A 357 2.72 -23.04 -17.00
C ASN A 357 4.05 -22.36 -16.63
N SER A 358 4.95 -22.17 -17.61
CA SER A 358 6.22 -21.46 -17.40
C SER A 358 6.07 -19.94 -17.23
N LEU A 359 4.94 -19.36 -17.66
CA LEU A 359 4.75 -17.92 -17.66
C LEU A 359 4.50 -17.38 -16.24
N LYS A 360 5.25 -16.32 -15.88
CA LYS A 360 5.12 -15.57 -14.64
C LYS A 360 4.54 -14.18 -14.90
N PHE A 361 3.60 -13.75 -14.07
CA PHE A 361 2.94 -12.45 -14.19
C PHE A 361 2.80 -11.78 -12.83
N ASN A 362 2.93 -10.46 -12.82
CA ASN A 362 2.76 -9.66 -11.61
C ASN A 362 1.33 -9.77 -11.07
N GLY A 363 1.21 -10.02 -9.76
CA GLY A 363 -0.09 -10.14 -9.08
C GLY A 363 -0.91 -11.38 -9.46
N VAL A 364 -0.28 -12.36 -10.11
CA VAL A 364 -0.84 -13.67 -10.42
C VAL A 364 0.05 -14.72 -9.74
N PRO A 365 -0.52 -15.69 -9.01
CA PRO A 365 0.26 -16.78 -8.43
C PRO A 365 0.98 -17.61 -9.51
N HIS A 366 2.11 -18.21 -9.14
CA HIS A 366 2.85 -19.11 -10.00
C HIS A 366 2.06 -20.39 -10.30
N HIS A 367 2.46 -21.09 -11.36
CA HIS A 367 1.89 -22.39 -11.69
C HIS A 367 2.05 -23.37 -10.54
N GLU A 368 3.28 -23.50 -10.05
CA GLU A 368 3.61 -24.32 -8.89
C GLU A 368 3.57 -23.47 -7.61
N LEU A 369 2.77 -23.90 -6.63
CA LEU A 369 2.68 -23.27 -5.32
C LEU A 369 2.96 -24.31 -4.22
N LYS A 370 4.14 -24.21 -3.60
CA LYS A 370 4.59 -25.07 -2.50
C LYS A 370 4.32 -24.40 -1.16
N LEU A 371 3.68 -25.10 -0.24
CA LEU A 371 3.30 -24.60 1.07
C LEU A 371 3.49 -25.66 2.15
N LYS A 372 3.72 -25.21 3.38
CA LYS A 372 3.74 -26.04 4.60
C LYS A 372 2.80 -25.42 5.64
N VAL A 373 2.27 -26.23 6.55
CA VAL A 373 1.48 -25.70 7.68
C VAL A 373 2.39 -24.81 8.56
N GLY A 374 1.89 -23.67 8.99
CA GLY A 374 2.64 -22.67 9.77
C GLY A 374 3.36 -21.61 8.92
N CYS A 375 3.42 -21.75 7.59
CA CYS A 375 4.10 -20.74 6.77
C CYS A 375 3.26 -19.45 6.63
N PRO A 376 3.90 -18.26 6.64
CA PRO A 376 3.27 -17.00 6.32
C PRO A 376 3.01 -16.89 4.81
N ILE A 377 1.81 -16.48 4.46
CA ILE A 377 1.37 -16.22 3.08
C ILE A 377 0.80 -14.81 2.95
N MET A 378 0.77 -14.29 1.73
CA MET A 378 0.19 -12.99 1.39
C MET A 378 -0.86 -13.14 0.29
N LEU A 379 -2.03 -12.54 0.47
CA LEU A 379 -3.05 -12.46 -0.56
C LEU A 379 -2.62 -11.54 -1.71
N LEU A 380 -2.86 -11.99 -2.94
CA LEU A 380 -2.55 -11.24 -4.17
C LEU A 380 -3.75 -10.47 -4.74
N ARG A 381 -4.96 -10.77 -4.25
CA ARG A 381 -6.21 -10.23 -4.76
C ARG A 381 -7.15 -9.85 -3.62
N ASN A 382 -8.06 -8.93 -3.92
CA ASN A 382 -9.17 -8.60 -3.02
C ASN A 382 -10.22 -9.70 -3.14
N ILE A 383 -10.45 -10.45 -2.06
CA ILE A 383 -11.50 -11.47 -1.98
C ILE A 383 -12.71 -10.88 -1.24
N SER A 384 -12.48 -10.42 -0.01
CA SER A 384 -13.50 -9.78 0.83
C SER A 384 -12.84 -8.72 1.70
N GLN A 385 -12.90 -7.45 1.26
CA GLN A 385 -12.35 -6.34 2.04
C GLN A 385 -13.04 -6.18 3.40
N HIS A 386 -14.34 -6.48 3.48
CA HIS A 386 -15.08 -6.43 4.75
C HIS A 386 -14.55 -7.44 5.76
N SER A 387 -14.08 -8.60 5.31
CA SER A 387 -13.48 -9.64 6.17
C SER A 387 -11.96 -9.50 6.33
N GLY A 388 -11.37 -8.37 5.93
CA GLY A 388 -9.92 -8.16 5.99
C GLY A 388 -9.10 -8.88 4.90
N LEU A 389 -9.74 -9.51 3.92
CA LEU A 389 -9.09 -10.28 2.84
C LEU A 389 -8.87 -9.41 1.59
N CYS A 390 -7.83 -8.58 1.64
CA CYS A 390 -7.42 -7.73 0.53
C CYS A 390 -6.02 -8.11 0.01
N ASN A 391 -5.66 -7.55 -1.14
CA ASN A 391 -4.30 -7.66 -1.69
C ASN A 391 -3.30 -7.07 -0.68
N GLY A 392 -2.30 -7.89 -0.32
CA GLY A 392 -1.27 -7.60 0.67
C GLY A 392 -1.56 -8.15 2.06
N THR A 393 -2.79 -8.61 2.36
CA THR A 393 -3.10 -9.17 3.69
C THR A 393 -2.20 -10.37 3.95
N ARG A 394 -1.46 -10.32 5.07
CA ARG A 394 -0.61 -11.42 5.52
C ARG A 394 -1.39 -12.37 6.42
N LEU A 395 -1.18 -13.66 6.22
CA LEU A 395 -1.88 -14.74 6.90
C LEU A 395 -0.89 -15.85 7.28
N ILE A 396 -1.26 -16.70 8.23
CA ILE A 396 -0.55 -17.95 8.53
C ILE A 396 -1.38 -19.15 8.12
N VAL A 397 -0.78 -20.11 7.43
CA VAL A 397 -1.45 -21.35 7.05
C VAL A 397 -1.69 -22.20 8.29
N THR A 398 -2.95 -22.56 8.55
CA THR A 398 -3.32 -23.48 9.64
C THR A 398 -3.66 -24.87 9.11
N GLN A 399 -4.18 -24.97 7.89
CA GLN A 399 -4.50 -26.25 7.25
C GLN A 399 -4.44 -26.19 5.73
N LEU A 400 -3.95 -27.27 5.11
CA LEU A 400 -3.79 -27.39 3.67
C LEU A 400 -4.69 -28.51 3.11
N ALA A 401 -5.94 -28.19 2.74
CA ALA A 401 -6.85 -29.13 2.08
C ALA A 401 -6.73 -29.08 0.54
N SER A 402 -7.29 -30.06 -0.17
CA SER A 402 -7.13 -30.16 -1.63
C SER A 402 -7.73 -28.98 -2.42
N LYS A 403 -8.86 -28.44 -1.98
CA LYS A 403 -9.63 -27.40 -2.69
C LYS A 403 -9.65 -26.05 -1.97
N VAL A 404 -9.26 -26.01 -0.71
CA VAL A 404 -9.35 -24.84 0.18
C VAL A 404 -8.12 -24.81 1.08
N ILE A 405 -7.60 -23.62 1.35
CA ILE A 405 -6.57 -23.39 2.37
C ILE A 405 -7.22 -22.69 3.56
N GLU A 406 -7.06 -23.24 4.75
CA GLU A 406 -7.40 -22.54 6.00
C GLU A 406 -6.19 -21.71 6.43
N ALA A 407 -6.42 -20.44 6.72
CA ALA A 407 -5.39 -19.53 7.21
C ALA A 407 -5.95 -18.59 8.27
N GLU A 408 -5.09 -18.01 9.09
CA GLU A 408 -5.43 -17.03 10.12
C GLU A 408 -4.80 -15.67 9.79
N ILE A 409 -5.54 -14.57 10.00
CA ILE A 409 -5.07 -13.21 9.66
C ILE A 409 -4.03 -12.70 10.68
N PHE A 410 -2.89 -12.21 10.21
CA PHE A 410 -1.83 -11.67 11.08
C PHE A 410 -2.15 -10.30 11.67
N THR A 411 -2.66 -9.37 10.86
CA THR A 411 -2.65 -7.94 11.18
C THR A 411 -4.00 -7.25 10.99
N GLY A 412 -4.21 -6.16 11.75
CA GLY A 412 -5.41 -5.33 11.68
C GLY A 412 -6.57 -5.82 12.54
N ASN A 413 -7.74 -5.23 12.34
CA ASN A 413 -8.94 -5.45 13.16
C ASN A 413 -9.50 -6.89 13.09
N HIS A 414 -9.03 -7.68 12.13
CA HIS A 414 -9.44 -9.06 11.90
C HIS A 414 -8.35 -10.06 12.33
N SER A 415 -7.31 -9.61 13.04
CA SER A 415 -6.24 -10.47 13.54
C SER A 415 -6.81 -11.63 14.37
N GLY A 416 -6.29 -12.84 14.18
CA GLY A 416 -6.77 -14.05 14.84
C GLY A 416 -7.99 -14.72 14.20
N GLN A 417 -8.62 -14.10 13.21
CA GLN A 417 -9.75 -14.72 12.51
C GLN A 417 -9.28 -15.76 11.50
N LYS A 418 -9.88 -16.96 11.58
CA LYS A 418 -9.72 -18.02 10.58
C LYS A 418 -10.51 -17.72 9.32
N VAL A 419 -9.89 -17.98 8.18
CA VAL A 419 -10.45 -17.74 6.85
C VAL A 419 -10.14 -18.90 5.91
N TYR A 420 -11.01 -19.05 4.91
CA TYR A 420 -10.91 -20.11 3.91
C TYR A 420 -10.65 -19.50 2.54
N ILE A 421 -9.54 -19.88 1.93
CA ILE A 421 -9.09 -19.32 0.65
C ILE A 421 -9.34 -20.34 -0.44
N PRO A 422 -10.24 -20.06 -1.40
CA PRO A 422 -10.46 -20.92 -2.56
C PRO A 422 -9.49 -20.59 -3.70
N ARG A 423 -9.39 -21.49 -4.67
CA ARG A 423 -8.79 -21.19 -5.98
C ARG A 423 -9.69 -20.23 -6.75
N ILE A 424 -9.11 -19.20 -7.34
CA ILE A 424 -9.82 -18.24 -8.19
C ILE A 424 -9.29 -18.28 -9.61
N LEU A 425 -10.15 -17.94 -10.58
CA LEU A 425 -9.76 -17.75 -11.97
C LEU A 425 -9.23 -16.33 -12.16
N THR A 426 -8.03 -16.20 -12.70
CA THR A 426 -7.41 -14.91 -13.02
C THR A 426 -7.21 -14.81 -14.52
N HIS A 427 -7.69 -13.71 -15.11
CA HIS A 427 -7.43 -13.37 -16.50
C HIS A 427 -6.22 -12.44 -16.57
N VAL A 428 -5.25 -12.77 -17.41
CA VAL A 428 -4.06 -11.96 -17.66
C VAL A 428 -4.20 -11.34 -19.04
N THR A 429 -4.61 -10.09 -19.07
CA THR A 429 -4.95 -9.36 -20.32
C THR A 429 -3.80 -8.48 -20.81
N GLU A 430 -2.89 -8.08 -19.93
CA GLU A 430 -1.80 -7.15 -20.24
C GLU A 430 -0.48 -7.90 -20.32
N THR A 431 -0.24 -8.49 -21.48
CA THR A 431 0.99 -9.22 -21.74
C THR A 431 1.49 -8.89 -23.14
N LYS A 432 2.78 -9.13 -23.38
CA LYS A 432 3.36 -9.11 -24.73
C LYS A 432 2.87 -10.26 -25.63
N TRP A 433 2.03 -11.15 -25.09
CA TRP A 433 1.56 -12.33 -25.79
C TRP A 433 0.25 -12.04 -26.53
N PRO A 434 0.00 -12.69 -27.67
CA PRO A 434 -1.18 -12.44 -28.50
C PRO A 434 -2.47 -13.08 -27.93
N PHE A 435 -2.46 -13.48 -26.66
CA PHE A 435 -3.56 -14.20 -26.03
C PHE A 435 -3.80 -13.72 -24.60
N VAL A 436 -5.03 -13.97 -24.12
CA VAL A 436 -5.39 -13.76 -22.71
C VAL A 436 -5.27 -15.08 -21.96
N LEU A 437 -4.30 -15.18 -21.05
CA LEU A 437 -4.15 -16.35 -20.18
C LEU A 437 -5.25 -16.37 -19.12
N LYS A 438 -5.85 -17.55 -18.91
CA LYS A 438 -6.69 -17.88 -17.76
C LYS A 438 -5.89 -18.80 -16.84
N ARG A 439 -5.56 -18.33 -15.63
CA ARG A 439 -4.90 -19.15 -14.59
C ARG A 439 -5.83 -19.35 -13.40
N ARG A 440 -6.15 -20.61 -13.08
CA ARG A 440 -6.92 -20.98 -11.88
C ARG A 440 -5.98 -21.50 -10.79
N GLN A 441 -5.82 -20.72 -9.73
CA GLN A 441 -4.91 -21.04 -8.62
C GLN A 441 -5.34 -20.32 -7.34
N PHE A 442 -4.81 -20.71 -6.18
CA PHE A 442 -4.98 -19.94 -4.95
C PHE A 442 -4.32 -18.56 -5.09
N PRO A 443 -5.01 -17.45 -4.79
CA PRO A 443 -4.50 -16.10 -5.00
C PRO A 443 -3.56 -15.66 -3.89
N ILE A 444 -2.54 -16.46 -3.60
CA ILE A 444 -1.59 -16.28 -2.51
C ILE A 444 -0.16 -16.51 -2.99
N ARG A 445 0.79 -16.02 -2.21
CA ARG A 445 2.21 -16.39 -2.30
C ARG A 445 2.82 -16.49 -0.90
N LEU A 446 3.98 -17.13 -0.77
CA LEU A 446 4.77 -17.11 0.46
C LEU A 446 5.16 -15.67 0.85
N CYS A 447 5.30 -15.43 2.15
CA CYS A 447 5.49 -14.09 2.69
C CYS A 447 6.52 -14.04 3.85
N TYR A 448 7.60 -14.79 3.75
CA TYR A 448 8.80 -14.52 4.57
C TYR A 448 9.57 -13.31 4.03
N ALA A 449 9.59 -13.20 2.70
CA ALA A 449 10.08 -12.06 1.96
C ALA A 449 8.98 -11.44 1.08
N MET A 450 9.03 -10.14 0.87
CA MET A 450 8.15 -9.41 -0.05
C MET A 450 8.91 -8.27 -0.75
N THR A 451 8.28 -7.59 -1.71
CA THR A 451 8.89 -6.42 -2.31
C THR A 451 8.69 -5.19 -1.45
N ILE A 452 9.60 -4.21 -1.53
CA ILE A 452 9.48 -2.92 -0.86
C ILE A 452 8.12 -2.26 -1.19
N ASN A 453 7.69 -2.28 -2.45
CA ASN A 453 6.41 -1.72 -2.87
C ASN A 453 5.21 -2.39 -2.18
N LYS A 454 5.32 -3.67 -1.80
CA LYS A 454 4.27 -4.41 -1.08
C LYS A 454 4.32 -4.18 0.44
N SER A 455 5.44 -3.75 0.99
CA SER A 455 5.57 -3.43 2.41
C SER A 455 5.07 -2.01 2.75
N GLN A 456 4.87 -1.16 1.75
CA GLN A 456 4.35 0.20 1.93
C GLN A 456 3.01 0.20 2.69
N GLY A 457 2.89 1.10 3.67
CA GLY A 457 1.75 1.17 4.59
C GLY A 457 1.78 0.17 5.76
N GLN A 458 2.69 -0.81 5.75
CA GLN A 458 2.88 -1.73 6.89
C GLN A 458 3.89 -1.18 7.90
N THR A 459 3.79 -1.61 9.14
CA THR A 459 4.78 -1.36 10.21
C THR A 459 5.19 -2.70 10.80
N LEU A 460 6.49 -2.92 10.92
CA LEU A 460 7.11 -4.16 11.38
C LEU A 460 8.11 -3.84 12.51
N GLN A 461 8.39 -4.80 13.38
CA GLN A 461 9.40 -4.62 14.42
C GLN A 461 10.81 -4.95 13.91
N TYR A 462 10.92 -5.96 13.03
CA TYR A 462 12.18 -6.35 12.41
C TYR A 462 12.05 -6.42 10.90
N VAL A 463 12.99 -5.77 10.20
CA VAL A 463 13.00 -5.66 8.75
C VAL A 463 14.40 -5.95 8.24
N GLY A 464 14.51 -6.95 7.37
CA GLY A 464 15.72 -7.21 6.60
C GLY A 464 15.59 -6.61 5.21
N LEU A 465 16.36 -5.58 4.90
CA LEU A 465 16.41 -5.03 3.55
C LEU A 465 17.53 -5.74 2.78
N TYR A 466 17.15 -6.54 1.79
CA TYR A 466 18.10 -7.29 0.97
C TYR A 466 18.27 -6.63 -0.40
N LEU A 467 19.45 -6.04 -0.61
CA LEU A 467 19.85 -5.32 -1.79
C LEU A 467 20.92 -6.11 -2.55
N ARG A 468 20.54 -7.21 -3.21
CA ARG A 468 21.39 -7.86 -4.23
C ARG A 468 21.70 -6.91 -5.39
N ARG A 469 20.75 -6.03 -5.68
CA ARG A 469 20.92 -4.90 -6.57
C ARG A 469 20.39 -3.65 -5.86
N PRO A 470 20.93 -2.46 -6.16
CA PRO A 470 20.39 -1.22 -5.62
C PRO A 470 18.92 -1.01 -5.97
N VAL A 471 18.25 -0.16 -5.21
CA VAL A 471 16.91 0.32 -5.58
C VAL A 471 16.94 1.09 -6.89
N PHE A 472 15.81 1.11 -7.59
CA PHE A 472 15.71 1.64 -8.97
C PHE A 472 14.59 2.67 -9.14
N SER A 473 13.89 3.04 -8.07
CA SER A 473 12.75 3.96 -8.14
C SER A 473 12.74 4.94 -6.98
N HIS A 474 12.11 6.08 -7.20
CA HIS A 474 11.91 7.14 -6.22
C HIS A 474 11.37 6.60 -4.89
N GLY A 475 11.99 6.99 -3.79
CA GLY A 475 11.47 6.72 -2.46
C GLY A 475 11.47 5.25 -2.06
N GLN A 476 12.00 4.33 -2.90
CA GLN A 476 11.97 2.90 -2.62
C GLN A 476 12.85 2.58 -1.39
N LEU A 477 14.07 3.13 -1.31
CA LEU A 477 14.92 2.95 -0.12
C LEU A 477 14.24 3.55 1.13
N TYR A 478 13.68 4.76 1.02
CA TYR A 478 12.92 5.41 2.09
C TYR A 478 11.76 4.54 2.60
N VAL A 479 10.95 3.99 1.70
CA VAL A 479 9.86 3.08 2.07
C VAL A 479 10.42 1.88 2.81
N GLY A 480 11.49 1.27 2.32
CA GLY A 480 12.11 0.09 2.93
C GLY A 480 12.57 0.33 4.37
N VAL A 481 13.36 1.38 4.61
CA VAL A 481 13.91 1.69 5.94
C VAL A 481 12.85 2.22 6.91
N SER A 482 11.80 2.88 6.42
CA SER A 482 10.73 3.46 7.25
C SER A 482 9.68 2.45 7.74
N ARG A 483 9.77 1.17 7.34
CA ARG A 483 8.84 0.12 7.81
C ARG A 483 9.07 -0.30 9.25
N VAL A 484 10.26 -0.05 9.77
CA VAL A 484 10.68 -0.43 11.12
C VAL A 484 10.34 0.65 12.15
N THR A 485 10.14 0.26 13.40
CA THR A 485 9.88 1.20 14.51
C THR A 485 11.13 1.67 15.25
N SER A 486 12.26 0.97 15.09
CA SER A 486 13.50 1.26 15.79
C SER A 486 14.73 0.95 14.93
N ARG A 487 15.84 1.63 15.19
CA ARG A 487 17.12 1.43 14.51
C ARG A 487 17.60 -0.01 14.59
N LYS A 488 17.49 -0.62 15.78
CA LYS A 488 17.89 -2.02 16.05
C LYS A 488 17.07 -3.05 15.28
N GLY A 489 15.84 -2.73 14.91
CA GLY A 489 14.98 -3.61 14.12
C GLY A 489 15.37 -3.65 12.63
N LEU A 490 16.21 -2.73 12.16
CA LEU A 490 16.61 -2.64 10.77
C LEU A 490 17.95 -3.37 10.55
N ARG A 491 17.98 -4.25 9.56
CA ARG A 491 19.20 -4.87 9.06
C ARG A 491 19.23 -4.79 7.56
N ILE A 492 20.36 -4.37 7.00
CA ILE A 492 20.54 -4.16 5.56
C ILE A 492 21.67 -5.04 5.09
N LEU A 493 21.40 -5.89 4.10
CA LEU A 493 22.42 -6.68 3.41
C LEU A 493 22.54 -6.14 1.99
N ILE A 494 23.75 -5.73 1.62
CA ILE A 494 24.07 -5.20 0.30
C ILE A 494 25.08 -6.15 -0.35
N GLU A 495 24.79 -6.63 -1.54
CA GLU A 495 25.79 -7.29 -2.38
C GLU A 495 26.36 -6.25 -3.32
N ASN A 496 27.61 -5.87 -3.06
CA ASN A 496 28.33 -4.94 -3.91
C ASN A 496 28.97 -5.69 -5.07
N ASN A 497 28.87 -5.11 -6.26
CA ASN A 497 29.76 -5.47 -7.36
C ASN A 497 31.15 -4.87 -7.15
N ASN A 498 32.16 -5.36 -7.87
CA ASN A 498 33.56 -4.89 -7.72
C ASN A 498 33.74 -3.37 -7.90
N ASP A 499 32.86 -2.73 -8.67
CA ASP A 499 32.90 -1.29 -8.96
C ASP A 499 32.10 -0.45 -7.94
N GLU A 500 31.46 -1.07 -6.95
CA GLU A 500 30.55 -0.43 -6.00
C GLU A 500 31.18 -0.27 -4.61
N PRO A 501 31.16 0.93 -4.01
CA PRO A 501 31.83 1.20 -2.74
C PRO A 501 31.19 0.44 -1.57
N GLU A 502 32.04 -0.13 -0.70
CA GLU A 502 31.62 -1.00 0.41
C GLU A 502 30.56 -0.35 1.30
N GLY A 503 29.43 -1.04 1.50
CA GLY A 503 28.34 -0.57 2.36
C GLY A 503 27.57 0.64 1.81
N CYS A 504 27.73 0.97 0.53
CA CYS A 504 26.96 2.01 -0.15
C CYS A 504 25.83 1.42 -1.00
N THR A 505 24.75 2.18 -1.17
CA THR A 505 23.67 1.83 -2.10
C THR A 505 23.04 3.08 -2.70
N ARG A 506 22.30 2.93 -3.81
CA ARG A 506 21.59 4.04 -4.44
C ARG A 506 20.43 4.53 -3.58
N ASN A 507 20.26 5.84 -3.49
CA ASN A 507 19.09 6.52 -2.98
C ASN A 507 18.53 7.41 -4.09
N ILE A 508 17.36 7.04 -4.63
CA ILE A 508 16.74 7.77 -5.74
C ILE A 508 15.65 8.66 -5.16
N VAL A 509 15.83 9.97 -5.30
CA VAL A 509 14.90 11.00 -4.85
C VAL A 509 14.66 11.96 -6.01
N PHE A 510 13.39 12.27 -6.27
CA PHE A 510 12.95 13.20 -7.30
C PHE A 510 12.60 14.47 -6.55
N THR A 511 13.53 15.41 -6.52
CA THR A 511 13.39 16.64 -5.72
C THR A 511 12.28 17.53 -6.26
N GLU A 512 11.99 17.44 -7.56
CA GLU A 512 10.98 18.25 -8.27
C GLU A 512 9.55 18.01 -7.75
N ILE A 513 9.30 16.90 -7.05
CA ILE A 513 7.98 16.62 -6.47
C ILE A 513 7.72 17.44 -5.20
N PHE A 514 8.78 17.94 -4.56
CA PHE A 514 8.68 18.69 -3.31
C PHE A 514 8.49 20.19 -3.53
N ASP A 515 8.86 20.71 -4.71
CA ASP A 515 8.73 22.12 -5.06
C ASP A 515 7.26 22.57 -4.99
N ASP A 516 6.34 21.71 -5.43
CA ASP A 516 4.89 21.98 -5.44
C ASP A 516 4.24 21.86 -4.04
N LEU A 517 5.00 21.55 -2.99
CA LEU A 517 4.51 21.47 -1.61
C LEU A 517 4.70 22.76 -0.83
N VAL A 518 5.44 23.73 -1.37
CA VAL A 518 5.72 25.02 -0.73
C VAL A 518 4.62 26.00 -1.12
N THR A 519 3.54 26.03 -0.35
CA THR A 519 2.53 27.10 -0.40
C THR A 519 2.41 27.77 0.95
#